data_AF-A0A395IFI9-F1
#
_entry.id   AF-A0A395IFI9-F1
#
_cell.length_a   1.000
_cell.length_b   1.000
_cell.length_c   1.000
_cell.angle_alpha   90.00
_cell.angle_beta   90.00
_cell.angle_gamma   90.00
#
_symmetry.space_group_name_H-M   'P 1'
#
loop_
_entity.id
_entity.type
_entity.pdbx_description
1 polymer ?
#
loop_
_entity_poly.entity_id
_entity_poly.type
_entity_poly.pdbx_seq_one_letter_code
_entity_poly.pdbx_strand_id
1 'polypeptide(L)'
;MASSQPTLLHSSNISDIESSCQTFNITPEQFATLKSRSASAKSTAYCPYSNFRVGATILTHEGVFIDGANVENAAYPVGTCAERVAFGKASTGKPCGMCRQFIREFCDLDTPIFMFDKNGDFIVLRLEQLLPLSFGPEALPPRENLG
;
A
#
# COMPACT_ATOMS: atom_id res chain seq x y z
N MET A 1 6.16 8.85 21.02
CA MET A 1 6.94 9.91 20.37
C MET A 1 5.98 10.68 19.48
N ALA A 2 6.02 12.01 19.47
CA ALA A 2 4.99 12.86 18.86
C ALA A 2 4.85 12.55 17.36
N SER A 3 3.65 12.13 16.93
CA SER A 3 3.34 11.97 15.51
C SER A 3 3.24 13.38 14.90
N SER A 4 4.34 13.88 14.33
CA SER A 4 4.26 15.03 13.43
C SER A 4 3.25 14.70 12.33
N GLN A 5 2.26 15.56 12.13
CA GLN A 5 1.27 15.34 11.07
C GLN A 5 1.99 15.18 9.72
N PRO A 6 1.53 14.25 8.86
CA PRO A 6 2.08 14.10 7.52
C PRO A 6 1.99 15.41 6.76
N THR A 7 3.11 15.86 6.19
CA THR A 7 3.15 17.03 5.31
C THR A 7 2.47 16.69 3.99
N LEU A 8 1.51 17.51 3.57
CA LEU A 8 0.91 17.42 2.24
C LEU A 8 1.92 17.93 1.20
N LEU A 9 2.17 17.10 0.19
CA LEU A 9 3.08 17.37 -0.93
C LEU A 9 2.27 17.55 -2.20
N HIS A 10 2.74 18.45 -3.07
CA HIS A 10 2.01 18.81 -4.27
C HIS A 10 2.60 18.14 -5.50
N SER A 11 1.74 17.50 -6.27
CA SER A 11 2.18 16.81 -7.48
C SER A 11 2.51 17.72 -8.66
N SER A 12 2.14 18.99 -8.56
CA SER A 12 2.58 20.05 -9.46
C SER A 12 3.96 20.59 -9.13
N ASN A 13 4.50 20.28 -7.94
CA ASN A 13 5.81 20.73 -7.50
C ASN A 13 6.87 19.64 -7.74
N ILE A 14 7.77 19.89 -8.69
CA ILE A 14 8.82 18.94 -9.07
C ILE A 14 9.75 18.65 -7.89
N SER A 15 10.07 19.65 -7.06
CA SER A 15 10.93 19.50 -5.89
C SER A 15 10.35 18.52 -4.86
N ASP A 16 9.03 18.51 -4.67
CA ASP A 16 8.36 17.59 -3.74
C ASP A 16 8.45 16.13 -4.23
N ILE A 17 8.36 15.94 -5.55
CA ILE A 17 8.50 14.63 -6.19
C ILE A 17 9.95 14.16 -6.10
N GLU A 18 10.90 14.98 -6.51
CA GLU A 18 12.33 14.64 -6.53
C GLU A 18 12.84 14.31 -5.12
N SER A 19 12.52 15.14 -4.12
CA SER A 19 12.90 14.90 -2.73
C SER A 19 12.29 13.60 -2.17
N SER A 20 11.03 13.30 -2.49
CA SER A 20 10.38 12.05 -2.10
C SER A 20 11.04 10.84 -2.78
N CYS A 21 11.30 10.93 -4.08
CA CYS A 21 11.96 9.88 -4.86
C CYS A 21 13.35 9.58 -4.30
N GLN A 22 14.14 10.61 -4.00
CA GLN A 22 15.46 10.48 -3.39
C GLN A 22 15.39 9.84 -2.00
N THR A 23 14.44 10.28 -1.16
CA THR A 23 14.27 9.78 0.21
C THR A 23 13.93 8.29 0.25
N PHE A 24 13.13 7.83 -0.72
CA PHE A 24 12.59 6.47 -0.76
C PHE A 24 13.24 5.57 -1.80
N ASN A 25 14.31 6.06 -2.44
CA ASN A 25 15.11 5.32 -3.42
C ASN A 25 14.27 4.72 -4.57
N ILE A 26 13.34 5.52 -5.11
CA ILE A 26 12.58 5.21 -6.33
C ILE A 26 12.84 6.28 -7.40
N THR A 27 12.68 5.94 -8.67
CA THR A 27 12.84 6.93 -9.75
C THR A 27 11.57 7.78 -9.95
N PRO A 28 11.68 8.99 -10.51
CA PRO A 28 10.51 9.80 -10.89
C PRO A 28 9.53 9.06 -11.83
N GLU A 29 10.05 8.22 -12.73
CA GLU A 29 9.22 7.39 -13.61
C GLU A 29 8.47 6.31 -12.84
N GLN A 30 9.11 5.67 -11.87
CA GLN A 30 8.45 4.70 -10.98
C GLN A 30 7.36 5.38 -10.15
N PHE A 31 7.63 6.55 -9.59
CA PHE A 31 6.65 7.36 -8.87
C PHE A 31 5.45 7.73 -9.77
N ALA A 32 5.71 8.25 -10.97
CA ALA A 32 4.65 8.58 -11.93
C ALA A 32 3.80 7.36 -12.30
N THR A 33 4.46 6.20 -12.44
CA THR A 33 3.81 4.92 -12.72
C THR A 33 2.94 4.46 -11.53
N LEU A 34 3.44 4.53 -10.30
CA LEU A 34 2.66 4.26 -9.08
C LEU A 34 1.40 5.12 -9.01
N LYS A 35 1.53 6.43 -9.24
CA LYS A 35 0.42 7.38 -9.24
C LYS A 35 -0.62 7.02 -10.30
N SER A 36 -0.18 6.88 -11.54
CA SER A 36 -1.06 6.61 -12.69
C SER A 36 -1.81 5.29 -12.55
N ARG A 37 -1.10 4.22 -12.18
CA ARG A 37 -1.69 2.88 -12.03
C ARG A 37 -2.66 2.80 -10.85
N SER A 38 -2.31 3.40 -9.71
CA SER A 38 -3.20 3.40 -8.53
C SER A 38 -4.50 4.17 -8.81
N ALA A 39 -4.42 5.28 -9.55
CA ALA A 39 -5.60 6.00 -10.01
C ALA A 39 -6.44 5.16 -11.00
N SER A 40 -5.79 4.52 -11.98
CA SER A 40 -6.46 3.73 -13.01
C SER A 40 -7.12 2.46 -12.47
N ALA A 41 -6.52 1.83 -11.47
CA ALA A 41 -7.03 0.61 -10.82
C ALA A 41 -8.44 0.80 -10.22
N LYS A 42 -8.81 2.03 -9.81
CA LYS A 42 -10.15 2.37 -9.31
C LYS A 42 -11.28 1.97 -10.27
N SER A 43 -11.02 1.94 -11.57
CA SER A 43 -11.99 1.51 -12.58
C SER A 43 -12.43 0.05 -12.42
N THR A 44 -11.59 -0.79 -11.83
CA THR A 44 -11.84 -2.22 -11.61
C THR A 44 -12.50 -2.54 -10.28
N ALA A 45 -12.77 -1.52 -9.45
CA ALA A 45 -13.41 -1.70 -8.15
C ALA A 45 -14.85 -2.22 -8.29
N TYR A 46 -15.18 -3.22 -7.46
CA TYR A 46 -16.55 -3.69 -7.26
C TYR A 46 -17.04 -3.15 -5.92
N CYS A 47 -17.79 -2.04 -5.94
CA CYS A 47 -18.23 -1.35 -4.73
C CYS A 47 -19.67 -0.84 -4.82
N PRO A 48 -20.67 -1.71 -5.09
CA PRO A 48 -22.05 -1.26 -5.28
C PRO A 48 -22.71 -0.75 -3.98
N TYR A 49 -22.14 -1.06 -2.81
CA TYR A 49 -22.74 -0.70 -1.52
C TYR A 49 -22.26 0.67 -1.04
N SER A 50 -20.96 0.92 -1.07
CA SER A 50 -20.41 2.24 -0.67
C SER A 50 -20.34 3.25 -1.83
N ASN A 51 -20.29 2.78 -3.08
CA ASN A 51 -19.92 3.58 -4.26
C ASN A 51 -18.55 4.29 -4.14
N PHE A 52 -17.68 3.83 -3.23
CA PHE A 52 -16.38 4.42 -2.97
C PHE A 52 -15.26 3.57 -3.59
N ARG A 53 -14.65 4.08 -4.67
CA ARG A 53 -13.62 3.37 -5.44
C ARG A 53 -12.22 3.66 -4.92
N VAL A 54 -11.51 2.61 -4.57
CA VAL A 54 -10.11 2.64 -4.11
C VAL A 54 -9.27 1.76 -5.03
N GLY A 55 -8.12 2.29 -5.44
CA GLY A 55 -7.11 1.58 -6.22
C GLY A 55 -5.76 1.67 -5.52
N ALA A 56 -4.96 0.63 -5.60
CA ALA A 56 -3.64 0.53 -5.00
C ALA A 56 -2.68 -0.14 -5.99
N THR A 57 -1.41 0.28 -5.99
CA THR A 57 -0.35 -0.34 -6.78
C THR A 57 0.85 -0.60 -5.88
N ILE A 58 1.43 -1.80 -5.99
CA ILE A 58 2.67 -2.18 -5.34
C ILE A 58 3.78 -2.17 -6.38
N LEU A 59 4.93 -1.56 -6.05
CA LEU A 59 6.18 -1.74 -6.76
C LEU A 59 7.06 -2.70 -5.96
N THR A 60 7.45 -3.81 -6.58
CA THR A 60 8.33 -4.83 -5.99
C THR A 60 9.81 -4.49 -6.20
N HIS A 61 10.72 -5.15 -5.48
CA HIS A 61 12.17 -4.97 -5.63
C HIS A 61 12.66 -5.38 -7.03
N GLU A 62 11.95 -6.28 -7.71
CA GLU A 62 12.22 -6.71 -9.08
C GLU A 62 11.71 -5.71 -10.13
N GLY A 63 11.12 -4.58 -9.71
CA GLY A 63 10.58 -3.55 -10.61
C GLY A 63 9.21 -3.89 -11.20
N VAL A 64 8.53 -4.91 -10.67
CA VAL A 64 7.19 -5.32 -11.12
C VAL A 64 6.12 -4.50 -10.41
N PHE A 65 5.13 -4.02 -11.17
CA PHE A 65 3.98 -3.28 -10.66
C PHE A 65 2.74 -4.18 -10.60
N ILE A 66 2.04 -4.13 -9.46
CA ILE A 66 0.90 -5.01 -9.18
C ILE A 66 -0.27 -4.20 -8.65
N ASP A 67 -1.40 -4.27 -9.36
CA ASP A 67 -2.57 -3.42 -9.09
C ASP A 67 -3.65 -4.17 -8.31
N GLY A 68 -4.31 -3.46 -7.39
CA GLY A 68 -5.49 -3.92 -6.67
C GLY A 68 -6.57 -2.85 -6.63
N ALA A 69 -7.82 -3.29 -6.47
CA ALA A 69 -8.98 -2.44 -6.28
C ALA A 69 -9.90 -3.07 -5.23
N ASN A 70 -10.71 -2.25 -4.55
CA ASN A 70 -11.60 -2.78 -3.52
C ASN A 70 -12.73 -3.62 -4.12
N VAL A 71 -13.05 -4.72 -3.43
CA VAL A 71 -14.13 -5.65 -3.78
C VAL A 71 -15.02 -5.82 -2.56
N GLU A 72 -16.25 -5.34 -2.67
CA GLU A 72 -17.26 -5.43 -1.62
C GLU A 72 -18.11 -6.69 -1.75
N ASN A 73 -18.91 -6.95 -0.73
CA ASN A 73 -19.83 -8.08 -0.69
C ASN A 73 -21.07 -7.68 0.11
N ALA A 74 -22.21 -8.31 -0.16
CA ALA A 74 -23.44 -8.10 0.60
C ALA A 74 -23.24 -8.36 2.10
N ALA A 75 -22.42 -9.36 2.43
CA ALA A 75 -21.90 -9.55 3.78
C ALA A 75 -20.71 -8.60 4.00
N TYR A 76 -20.96 -7.38 4.47
CA TYR A 76 -19.96 -6.31 4.55
C TYR A 76 -18.60 -6.73 5.18
N PRO A 77 -18.55 -7.57 6.24
CA PRO A 77 -17.28 -7.98 6.84
C PRO A 77 -16.32 -8.75 5.91
N VAL A 78 -16.82 -9.37 4.83
CA VAL A 78 -15.98 -10.16 3.90
C VAL A 78 -15.40 -9.32 2.75
N GLY A 79 -15.69 -8.02 2.70
CA GLY A 79 -15.10 -7.10 1.73
C GLY A 79 -13.56 -7.04 1.82
N THR A 80 -12.92 -6.82 0.68
CA THR A 80 -11.46 -6.74 0.54
C THR A 80 -11.03 -5.38 0.02
N CYS A 81 -10.10 -4.73 0.73
CA CYS A 81 -9.56 -3.42 0.35
C CYS A 81 -8.58 -3.55 -0.83
N ALA A 82 -8.33 -2.45 -1.54
CA ALA A 82 -7.49 -2.44 -2.74
C ALA A 82 -6.05 -2.90 -2.47
N GLU A 83 -5.47 -2.47 -1.35
CA GLU A 83 -4.13 -2.83 -0.88
C GLU A 83 -4.04 -4.34 -0.65
N ARG A 84 -5.06 -4.92 0.00
CA ARG A 84 -5.13 -6.37 0.24
C ARG A 84 -5.24 -7.17 -1.05
N VAL A 85 -5.94 -6.64 -2.06
CA VAL A 85 -5.99 -7.27 -3.39
C VAL A 85 -4.63 -7.20 -4.08
N ALA A 86 -3.95 -6.04 -4.05
CA ALA A 86 -2.63 -5.88 -4.65
C ALA A 86 -1.60 -6.82 -3.99
N PHE A 87 -1.55 -6.86 -2.66
CA PHE A 87 -0.69 -7.77 -1.90
C PHE A 87 -1.03 -9.23 -2.13
N GLY A 88 -2.32 -9.57 -2.18
CA GLY A 88 -2.77 -10.91 -2.53
C GLY A 88 -2.23 -11.35 -3.88
N LYS A 89 -2.35 -10.50 -4.92
CA LYS A 89 -1.79 -10.79 -6.26
C LYS A 89 -0.26 -10.86 -6.26
N ALA A 90 0.41 -10.03 -5.46
CA ALA A 90 1.87 -10.04 -5.34
C ALA A 90 2.42 -11.30 -4.68
N SER A 91 1.71 -11.82 -3.67
CA SER A 91 2.14 -12.98 -2.89
C SER A 91 1.71 -14.31 -3.52
N THR A 92 0.60 -14.34 -4.26
CA THR A 92 -0.04 -15.60 -4.66
C THR A 92 0.28 -16.02 -6.09
N GLY A 93 1.15 -17.04 -6.20
CA GLY A 93 0.98 -18.12 -7.17
C GLY A 93 -0.18 -19.09 -6.82
N LYS A 94 -0.88 -18.92 -5.67
CA LYS A 94 -2.15 -19.58 -5.23
C LYS A 94 -2.65 -19.00 -3.88
N PRO A 95 -3.98 -18.86 -3.60
CA PRO A 95 -4.48 -18.03 -2.47
C PRO A 95 -5.09 -18.79 -1.26
N CYS A 96 -4.95 -18.24 -0.02
CA CYS A 96 -5.99 -18.19 1.04
C CYS A 96 -5.59 -17.38 2.32
N GLY A 97 -6.62 -17.02 3.12
CA GLY A 97 -6.61 -16.81 4.59
C GLY A 97 -5.95 -15.56 5.21
N MET A 98 -6.71 -14.49 5.48
CA MET A 98 -6.32 -13.35 6.35
C MET A 98 -5.21 -12.40 5.84
N CYS A 99 -5.46 -11.73 4.71
CA CYS A 99 -4.64 -10.64 4.14
C CYS A 99 -4.51 -9.36 5.00
N ARG A 100 -4.61 -9.43 6.34
CA ARG A 100 -4.57 -8.28 7.27
C ARG A 100 -3.32 -8.25 8.17
N GLN A 101 -2.61 -9.37 8.34
CA GLN A 101 -1.20 -9.37 8.82
C GLN A 101 -0.22 -8.99 7.70
N PHE A 102 -0.71 -8.92 6.46
CA PHE A 102 0.07 -9.08 5.23
C PHE A 102 1.04 -7.93 4.94
N ILE A 103 0.67 -6.65 5.09
CA ILE A 103 1.62 -5.57 4.78
C ILE A 103 2.83 -5.66 5.74
N ARG A 104 2.57 -5.86 7.03
CA ARG A 104 3.64 -6.02 8.02
C ARG A 104 4.42 -7.33 7.87
N GLU A 105 3.77 -8.40 7.40
CA GLU A 105 4.41 -9.69 7.09
C GLU A 105 5.40 -9.58 5.93
N PHE A 106 5.10 -8.77 4.92
CA PHE A 106 5.86 -8.69 3.66
C PHE A 106 6.62 -7.38 3.46
N CYS A 107 6.53 -6.43 4.39
CA CYS A 107 7.17 -5.12 4.28
C CYS A 107 7.85 -4.72 5.59
N ASP A 108 9.06 -4.18 5.46
CA ASP A 108 9.79 -3.58 6.57
C ASP A 108 9.06 -2.35 7.11
N LEU A 109 9.29 -2.04 8.37
CA LEU A 109 8.74 -0.85 9.03
C LEU A 109 9.07 0.45 8.29
N ASP A 110 10.22 0.49 7.62
CA ASP A 110 10.68 1.64 6.82
C ASP A 110 10.00 1.78 5.45
N THR A 111 9.17 0.81 5.05
CA THR A 111 8.54 0.79 3.73
C THR A 111 7.66 2.03 3.52
N PRO A 112 7.85 2.78 2.43
CA PRO A 112 7.07 3.97 2.13
C PRO A 112 5.69 3.66 1.56
N ILE A 113 4.67 4.34 2.07
CA ILE A 113 3.30 4.29 1.60
C ILE A 113 2.92 5.65 1.03
N PHE A 114 2.80 5.73 -0.29
CA PHE A 114 2.34 6.92 -1.01
C PHE A 114 0.81 6.91 -1.10
N MET A 115 0.17 7.92 -0.52
CA MET A 115 -1.28 8.08 -0.57
C MET A 115 -1.64 9.28 -1.44
N PHE A 116 -2.25 9.02 -2.59
CA PHE A 116 -2.65 10.04 -3.56
C PHE A 116 -4.11 10.45 -3.38
N ASP A 117 -4.37 11.75 -3.43
CA ASP A 117 -5.72 12.31 -3.46
C ASP A 117 -6.30 12.33 -4.90
N LYS A 118 -7.46 12.99 -5.07
CA LYS A 118 -8.12 13.13 -6.38
C LYS A 118 -7.41 14.08 -7.34
N ASN A 119 -6.66 15.05 -6.81
CA ASN A 119 -5.85 15.98 -7.59
C ASN A 119 -4.48 15.36 -7.92
N GLY A 120 -4.16 14.24 -7.28
CA GLY A 120 -2.91 13.54 -7.38
C GLY A 120 -1.82 14.09 -6.46
N ASP A 121 -2.17 15.02 -5.56
CA ASP A 121 -1.34 15.43 -4.43
C ASP A 121 -1.25 14.28 -3.44
N PHE A 122 -0.20 14.27 -2.63
CA PHE A 122 0.13 13.08 -1.89
C PHE A 122 0.73 13.37 -0.52
N ILE A 123 0.58 12.38 0.35
CA ILE A 123 1.37 12.26 1.57
C ILE A 123 2.17 10.97 1.47
N VAL A 124 3.32 10.95 2.13
CA VAL A 124 4.14 9.74 2.28
C VAL A 124 4.32 9.46 3.75
N LEU A 125 4.03 8.23 4.15
CA LEU A 125 4.26 7.73 5.50
C LEU A 125 5.04 6.43 5.42
N ARG A 126 5.91 6.17 6.39
CA ARG A 126 6.49 4.85 6.61
C ARG A 126 5.44 3.94 7.25
N LEU A 127 5.58 2.63 7.03
CA LEU A 127 4.67 1.64 7.61
C LEU A 127 4.62 1.72 9.15
N GLU A 128 5.74 1.98 9.82
CA GLU A 128 5.77 2.19 11.28
C GLU A 128 4.90 3.36 11.76
N GLN A 129 4.77 4.42 10.95
CA GLN A 129 3.98 5.59 11.31
C GLN A 129 2.48 5.30 11.19
N LEU A 130 2.12 4.37 10.30
CA LEU A 130 0.75 3.89 10.12
C LEU A 130 0.37 2.81 11.13
N LEU A 131 1.34 1.99 11.56
CA LEU A 131 1.12 0.87 12.48
C LEU A 131 2.23 0.80 13.55
N PRO A 132 2.26 1.76 14.49
CA PRO A 132 3.27 1.79 15.55
C PRO A 132 3.11 0.58 16.48
N LEU A 133 4.24 0.08 17.00
CA LEU A 133 4.29 -1.10 17.89
C LEU A 133 3.60 -2.34 17.31
N SER A 134 3.66 -2.49 15.98
CA SER A 134 3.01 -3.60 15.31
C SER A 134 3.60 -4.94 15.74
N PHE A 135 2.71 -5.93 15.90
CA PHE A 135 3.11 -7.33 16.05
C PHE A 135 3.58 -7.87 14.70
N GLY A 136 4.83 -8.31 14.61
CA GLY A 136 5.43 -8.84 13.39
C GLY A 136 6.12 -10.20 13.60
N PRO A 137 6.83 -10.70 12.58
CA PRO A 137 7.55 -11.97 12.64
C PRO A 137 8.50 -12.08 13.84
N GLU A 138 9.10 -10.96 14.27
CA GLU A 138 9.98 -10.87 15.44
C GLU A 138 9.29 -11.12 16.78
N ALA A 139 7.95 -11.00 16.83
CA ALA A 139 7.16 -11.28 18.03
C ALA A 139 6.77 -12.77 18.13
N LEU A 140 7.10 -13.58 17.11
CA LEU A 140 6.89 -15.02 17.10
C LEU A 140 8.17 -15.77 17.50
N PRO A 141 8.06 -16.93 18.16
CA PRO A 141 9.22 -17.79 18.39
C PRO A 141 9.80 -18.26 17.04
N PRO A 142 11.14 -18.48 16.96
CA PRO A 142 11.78 -19.00 15.76
C PRO A 142 11.11 -20.29 15.30
N ARG A 143 10.99 -20.49 13.98
CA ARG A 143 10.35 -21.68 13.39
C ARG A 143 10.95 -23.00 13.90
N GLU A 144 12.24 -23.01 14.20
CA GLU A 144 12.97 -24.15 14.76
C GLU A 144 12.47 -24.58 16.16
N ASN A 145 11.79 -23.68 16.86
CA ASN A 145 11.23 -23.90 18.20
C ASN A 145 9.72 -24.17 18.17
N LEU A 146 9.11 -24.20 16.98
CA LEU A 146 7.73 -24.62 16.78
C LEU A 146 7.77 -26.12 16.46
N GLY A 147 7.46 -26.95 17.47
CA GLY A 147 7.54 -28.41 17.41
C GLY A 147 6.71 -29.07 16.32
#